data_AF-A0A0L1I3X9-F1
#
_entry.id   AF-A0A0L1I3X9-F1
#
_cell.length_a   1.000
_cell.length_b   1.000
_cell.length_c   1.000
_cell.angle_alpha   90.00
_cell.angle_beta   90.00
_cell.angle_gamma   90.00
#
_symmetry.space_group_name_H-M   'P 1'
#
loop_
_entity.id
_entity.type
_entity.pdbx_description
1 polymer ?
#
loop_
_entity_poly.entity_id
_entity_poly.type
_entity_poly.pdbx_seq_one_letter_code
_entity_poly.pdbx_strand_id
1 'polypeptide(L)'
;MTFISTFSQLILYTHVLLNICYGFYFEQTEELLIKNAHSDICKREHYISFNKEIIKLCLFSQPSGVHSKYNLIVNTLKEEKWEEKYKILKENTFKILKYFYTFVNKNELVIIFCFNKLINKAPYECHRSINKVDGKGNEEQRVRINYNHIDPLSLVDYTSNTFDFLGTSYLLICGINENRKLSPGSHVFILCRASKDSGITWG
;
A
#
# COMPACT_ATOMS: atom_id res chain seq x y z
N MET A 1 59.94 -8.19 -18.96
CA MET A 1 59.08 -8.08 -17.75
C MET A 1 57.76 -7.34 -17.96
N THR A 2 57.58 -6.56 -19.05
CA THR A 2 56.35 -5.78 -19.31
C THR A 2 55.18 -6.59 -19.88
N PHE A 3 55.43 -7.67 -20.61
CA PHE A 3 54.39 -8.47 -21.27
C PHE A 3 53.53 -9.32 -20.31
N ILE A 4 54.10 -9.77 -19.20
CA ILE A 4 53.40 -10.63 -18.22
C ILE A 4 52.42 -9.79 -17.38
N SER A 5 52.81 -8.55 -17.07
CA SER A 5 51.99 -7.59 -16.31
C SER A 5 50.74 -7.14 -17.07
N THR A 6 50.83 -6.96 -18.39
CA THR A 6 49.68 -6.57 -19.22
C THR A 6 48.72 -7.73 -19.43
N PHE A 7 49.23 -8.96 -19.55
CA PHE A 7 48.41 -10.16 -19.69
C PHE A 7 47.63 -10.48 -18.41
N SER A 8 48.25 -10.32 -17.23
CA SER A 8 47.57 -10.50 -15.94
C SER A 8 46.48 -9.45 -15.68
N GLN A 9 46.69 -8.21 -16.14
CA GLN A 9 45.67 -7.17 -16.06
C GLN A 9 44.47 -7.48 -16.97
N LEU A 10 44.71 -8.00 -18.18
CA LEU A 10 43.64 -8.38 -19.11
C LEU A 10 42.77 -9.51 -18.55
N ILE A 11 43.38 -10.52 -17.92
CA ILE A 11 42.67 -11.64 -17.27
C ILE A 11 41.84 -11.16 -16.07
N LEU A 12 42.36 -10.21 -15.29
CA LEU A 12 41.61 -9.65 -14.17
C LEU A 12 40.41 -8.82 -14.65
N TYR A 13 40.58 -8.03 -15.71
CA TYR A 13 39.50 -7.27 -16.31
C TYR A 13 38.41 -8.15 -16.91
N THR A 14 38.77 -9.24 -17.60
CA THR A 14 37.78 -10.19 -18.13
C THR A 14 37.06 -10.95 -17.02
N HIS A 15 37.72 -11.32 -15.92
CA HIS A 15 37.05 -11.93 -14.77
C HIS A 15 36.09 -10.98 -14.04
N VAL A 16 36.46 -9.71 -13.89
CA VAL A 16 35.57 -8.69 -13.29
C VAL A 16 34.37 -8.44 -14.21
N LEU A 17 34.58 -8.32 -15.52
CA LEU A 17 33.49 -8.16 -16.48
C LEU A 17 32.57 -9.38 -16.54
N LEU A 18 33.10 -10.61 -16.50
CA LEU A 18 32.30 -11.83 -16.45
C LEU A 18 31.45 -11.88 -15.17
N ASN A 19 32.01 -11.54 -14.00
CA ASN A 19 31.26 -11.49 -12.75
C ASN A 19 30.20 -10.37 -12.72
N ILE A 20 30.42 -9.25 -13.42
CA ILE A 20 29.42 -8.19 -13.58
C ILE A 20 28.30 -8.61 -14.57
N CYS A 21 28.64 -9.43 -15.58
CA CYS A 21 27.68 -9.97 -16.55
C CYS A 21 26.86 -11.16 -16.04
N TYR A 22 27.27 -11.82 -14.95
CA TYR A 22 26.37 -12.67 -14.14
C TYR A 22 25.40 -11.82 -13.31
N GLY A 23 24.93 -10.71 -13.89
CA GLY A 23 23.80 -9.95 -13.39
C GLY A 23 22.62 -10.89 -13.25
N PHE A 24 22.11 -10.98 -12.02
CA PHE A 24 20.87 -11.62 -11.58
C PHE A 24 19.92 -11.99 -12.72
N TYR A 25 20.11 -13.17 -13.32
CA TYR A 25 19.07 -13.82 -14.09
C TYR A 25 18.08 -14.38 -13.07
N PHE A 26 16.99 -13.65 -12.85
CA PHE A 26 15.81 -14.24 -12.24
C PHE A 26 15.25 -15.24 -13.25
N GLU A 27 15.40 -16.52 -12.98
CA GLU A 27 14.69 -17.57 -13.70
C GLU A 27 13.21 -17.44 -13.31
N GLN A 28 12.41 -16.83 -14.18
CA GLN A 28 10.98 -16.66 -13.98
C GLN A 28 10.31 -18.03 -14.12
N THR A 29 10.29 -18.79 -13.03
CA THR A 29 9.59 -20.08 -12.96
C THR A 29 8.09 -19.82 -12.87
N GLU A 30 7.41 -19.98 -14.00
CA GLU A 30 5.94 -19.96 -14.17
C GLU A 30 5.27 -18.60 -13.92
N GLU A 31 4.96 -17.88 -15.01
CA GLU A 31 4.08 -16.73 -14.99
C GLU A 31 2.62 -17.22 -14.98
N LEU A 32 1.95 -17.11 -13.83
CA LEU A 32 0.49 -17.26 -13.77
C LEU A 32 -0.14 -16.14 -14.59
N LEU A 33 -0.51 -16.45 -15.84
CA LEU A 33 -1.26 -15.54 -16.71
C LEU A 33 -2.69 -15.42 -16.19
N ILE A 34 -2.88 -14.56 -15.20
CA ILE A 34 -4.22 -14.19 -14.73
C ILE A 34 -4.94 -13.53 -15.90
N LYS A 35 -5.99 -14.19 -16.43
CA LYS A 35 -6.89 -13.58 -17.38
C LYS A 35 -7.60 -12.43 -16.66
N ASN A 36 -7.06 -11.22 -16.83
CA ASN A 36 -7.67 -10.01 -16.32
C ASN A 36 -9.03 -9.83 -17.01
N ALA A 37 -10.08 -10.33 -16.37
CA ALA A 37 -11.39 -9.73 -16.53
C ALA A 37 -11.26 -8.32 -15.94
N HIS A 38 -10.86 -7.36 -16.77
CA HIS A 38 -10.92 -5.95 -16.44
C HIS A 38 -12.35 -5.66 -16.04
N SER A 39 -12.54 -5.50 -14.74
CA SER A 39 -13.80 -5.08 -14.17
C SER A 39 -13.74 -3.56 -14.14
N ASP A 40 -14.42 -2.90 -15.07
CA ASP A 40 -14.62 -1.43 -15.15
C ASP A 40 -15.16 -0.80 -13.85
N ILE A 41 -15.39 -1.63 -12.83
CA ILE A 41 -15.98 -1.35 -11.55
C ILE A 41 -14.92 -1.01 -10.49
N CYS A 42 -13.68 -1.48 -10.66
CA CYS A 42 -12.58 -1.22 -9.72
C CYS A 42 -11.81 0.05 -10.10
N LYS A 43 -12.07 1.15 -9.37
CA LYS A 43 -11.44 2.44 -9.63
C LYS A 43 -9.96 2.46 -9.26
N ARG A 44 -9.58 1.77 -8.18
CA ARG A 44 -8.21 1.60 -7.68
C ARG A 44 -8.07 0.25 -7.00
N GLU A 45 -6.87 -0.30 -7.01
CA GLU A 45 -6.61 -1.65 -6.56
C GLU A 45 -5.30 -1.72 -5.77
N HIS A 46 -5.31 -2.44 -4.65
CA HIS A 46 -4.12 -2.86 -3.92
C HIS A 46 -4.01 -4.38 -3.99
N TYR A 47 -2.83 -4.88 -4.37
CA TYR A 47 -2.52 -6.30 -4.42
C TYR A 47 -1.57 -6.64 -3.26
N ILE A 48 -1.93 -7.64 -2.47
CA ILE A 48 -1.19 -8.03 -1.28
C ILE A 48 -1.09 -9.56 -1.17
N SER A 49 -0.03 -10.05 -0.53
CA SER A 49 0.03 -11.44 -0.07
C SER A 49 -0.26 -11.49 1.43
N PHE A 50 -1.26 -12.27 1.84
CA PHE A 50 -1.61 -12.45 3.24
C PHE A 50 -2.14 -13.86 3.47
N ASN A 51 -1.68 -14.53 4.52
CA ASN A 51 -2.10 -15.89 4.87
C ASN A 51 -2.01 -16.89 3.69
N LYS A 52 -0.91 -16.84 2.91
CA LYS A 52 -0.68 -17.66 1.70
C LYS A 52 -1.72 -17.46 0.58
N GLU A 53 -2.55 -16.43 0.67
CA GLU A 53 -3.48 -16.02 -0.39
C GLU A 53 -2.95 -14.74 -1.06
N ILE A 54 -3.22 -14.60 -2.36
CA ILE A 54 -3.09 -13.32 -3.06
C ILE A 54 -4.44 -12.62 -2.97
N ILE A 55 -4.45 -11.47 -2.31
CA ILE A 55 -5.65 -10.67 -2.08
C ILE A 55 -5.59 -9.41 -2.94
N LYS A 56 -6.72 -9.07 -3.54
CA LYS A 56 -6.95 -7.81 -4.24
C LYS A 56 -8.00 -6.99 -3.51
N LEU A 57 -7.59 -5.89 -2.91
CA LEU A 57 -8.49 -4.89 -2.35
C LEU A 57 -8.86 -3.89 -3.46
N CYS A 58 -10.14 -3.85 -3.82
CA CYS A 58 -10.66 -3.00 -4.87
C CYS A 58 -11.54 -1.88 -4.31
N LEU A 59 -11.26 -0.65 -4.72
CA LEU A 59 -12.19 0.46 -4.56
C LEU A 59 -13.27 0.36 -5.65
N PHE A 60 -14.38 -0.25 -5.28
CA PHE A 60 -15.58 -0.32 -6.10
C PHE A 60 -16.18 1.08 -6.25
N SER A 61 -16.51 1.46 -7.49
CA SER A 61 -17.20 2.72 -7.80
C SER A 61 -18.25 2.48 -8.87
N GLN A 62 -19.51 2.71 -8.53
CA GLN A 62 -20.62 2.58 -9.47
C GLN A 62 -21.34 3.94 -9.63
N PRO A 63 -21.49 4.46 -10.86
CA PRO A 63 -22.33 5.62 -11.12
C PRO A 63 -23.77 5.39 -10.66
N SER A 64 -24.35 6.37 -9.96
CA SER A 64 -25.72 6.33 -9.43
C SER A 64 -26.33 7.73 -9.53
N GLY A 65 -26.76 8.11 -10.73
CA GLY A 65 -27.23 9.47 -11.03
C GLY A 65 -26.07 10.46 -11.04
N VAL A 66 -26.20 11.57 -10.30
CA VAL A 66 -25.16 12.63 -10.19
C VAL A 66 -24.00 12.23 -9.27
N HIS A 67 -24.19 11.19 -8.45
CA HIS A 67 -23.20 10.72 -7.49
C HIS A 67 -22.72 9.31 -7.84
N SER A 68 -21.60 8.89 -7.24
CA SER A 68 -21.12 7.52 -7.31
C SER A 68 -21.30 6.84 -5.96
N LYS A 69 -21.63 5.55 -5.99
CA LYS A 69 -21.64 4.67 -4.83
C LYS A 69 -20.29 3.97 -4.71
N TYR A 70 -19.74 3.95 -3.51
CA TYR A 70 -18.42 3.41 -3.21
C TYR A 70 -18.49 2.23 -2.25
N ASN A 71 -17.56 1.29 -2.39
CA ASN A 71 -17.27 0.26 -1.40
C ASN A 71 -15.79 -0.18 -1.53
N LEU A 72 -15.30 -0.86 -0.51
CA LEU A 72 -14.03 -1.58 -0.57
C LEU A 72 -14.34 -3.08 -0.58
N ILE A 73 -13.92 -3.75 -1.64
CA ILE A 73 -14.19 -5.17 -1.87
C ILE A 73 -12.87 -5.92 -1.79
N VAL A 74 -12.83 -6.90 -0.89
CA VAL A 74 -11.69 -7.82 -0.74
C VAL A 74 -11.95 -9.02 -1.62
N ASN A 75 -11.08 -9.23 -2.61
CA ASN A 75 -11.11 -10.38 -3.50
C ASN A 75 -9.90 -11.28 -3.22
N THR A 76 -10.06 -12.57 -3.46
CA THR A 76 -8.94 -13.53 -3.46
C THR A 76 -8.76 -14.10 -4.84
N LEU A 77 -7.52 -14.40 -5.21
CA LEU A 77 -7.24 -15.18 -6.41
C LEU A 77 -7.49 -16.65 -6.10
N LYS A 78 -8.37 -17.31 -6.86
CA LYS A 78 -8.49 -18.76 -6.89
C LYS A 78 -8.31 -19.24 -8.31
N GLU A 79 -7.41 -20.20 -8.48
CA GLU A 79 -6.97 -20.69 -9.79
C GLU A 79 -6.46 -19.51 -10.65
N GLU A 80 -7.30 -18.98 -11.54
CA GLU A 80 -6.99 -17.88 -12.46
C GLU A 80 -8.04 -16.75 -12.41
N LYS A 81 -8.91 -16.72 -11.41
CA LYS A 81 -10.01 -15.76 -11.30
C LYS A 81 -10.05 -15.07 -9.94
N TRP A 82 -10.39 -13.77 -9.98
CA TRP A 82 -10.67 -12.99 -8.78
C TRP A 82 -12.09 -13.29 -8.29
N GLU A 83 -12.21 -13.78 -7.06
CA GLU A 83 -13.48 -14.01 -6.38
C GLU A 83 -13.67 -13.03 -5.23
N GLU A 84 -14.86 -12.44 -5.10
CA GLU A 84 -15.23 -11.61 -3.96
C GLU A 84 -15.22 -12.47 -2.68
N LYS A 85 -14.41 -12.08 -1.70
CA LYS A 85 -14.34 -12.72 -0.38
C LYS A 85 -15.32 -12.04 0.59
N TYR A 86 -15.28 -10.71 0.65
CA TYR A 86 -16.20 -9.89 1.43
C TYR A 86 -16.12 -8.41 1.06
N LYS A 87 -17.15 -7.66 1.45
CA LYS A 87 -17.17 -6.19 1.42
C LYS A 87 -16.84 -5.64 2.78
N ILE A 88 -16.02 -4.59 2.82
CA ILE A 88 -15.68 -3.93 4.08
C ILE A 88 -16.89 -3.16 4.62
N LEU A 89 -17.61 -2.45 3.75
CA LEU A 89 -18.87 -1.80 4.11
C LEU A 89 -20.03 -2.75 3.82
N LYS A 90 -20.92 -2.92 4.81
CA LYS A 90 -22.15 -3.74 4.66
C LYS A 90 -22.99 -3.30 3.46
N GLU A 91 -23.09 -1.99 3.26
CA GLU A 91 -23.78 -1.37 2.13
C GLU A 91 -22.88 -0.36 1.44
N ASN A 92 -23.12 -0.15 0.14
CA ASN A 92 -22.38 0.87 -0.60
C ASN A 92 -22.72 2.27 -0.08
N THR A 93 -21.73 3.14 0.00
CA THR A 93 -21.87 4.49 0.53
C THR A 93 -21.79 5.56 -0.56
N PHE A 94 -22.51 6.66 -0.39
CA PHE A 94 -22.33 7.87 -1.20
C PHE A 94 -21.21 8.78 -0.68
N LYS A 95 -20.64 8.48 0.49
CA LYS A 95 -19.48 9.21 1.03
C LYS A 95 -18.28 9.00 0.09
N ILE A 96 -17.56 10.07 -0.22
CA ILE A 96 -16.39 10.00 -1.09
C ILE A 96 -15.27 9.26 -0.35
N LEU A 97 -15.00 8.03 -0.78
CA LEU A 97 -13.88 7.22 -0.27
C LEU A 97 -12.66 7.49 -1.14
N LYS A 98 -11.87 8.50 -0.78
CA LYS A 98 -10.70 8.90 -1.56
C LYS A 98 -9.42 8.18 -1.13
N TYR A 99 -9.25 7.81 0.13
CA TYR A 99 -8.00 7.17 0.54
C TYR A 99 -8.30 5.89 1.30
N PHE A 100 -7.53 4.85 0.98
CA PHE A 100 -7.46 3.64 1.76
C PHE A 100 -5.99 3.19 1.82
N TYR A 101 -5.59 2.65 2.95
CA TYR A 101 -4.24 2.20 3.21
C TYR A 101 -4.31 0.77 3.67
N THR A 102 -3.46 -0.06 3.11
CA THR A 102 -3.41 -1.48 3.43
C THR A 102 -2.10 -1.78 4.11
N PHE A 103 -2.17 -2.36 5.30
CA PHE A 103 -0.99 -2.76 6.05
C PHE A 103 -1.00 -4.26 6.30
N VAL A 104 0.10 -4.90 5.94
CA VAL A 104 0.29 -6.33 6.17
C VAL A 104 1.31 -6.51 7.28
N ASN A 105 0.96 -7.30 8.29
CA ASN A 105 1.92 -7.87 9.22
C ASN A 105 1.78 -9.39 9.27
N LYS A 106 2.59 -10.06 10.09
CA LYS A 106 2.63 -11.53 10.13
C LYS A 106 1.29 -12.19 10.49
N ASN A 107 0.44 -11.49 11.25
CA ASN A 107 -0.75 -12.08 11.88
C ASN A 107 -2.06 -11.42 11.44
N GLU A 108 -2.00 -10.22 10.88
CA GLU A 108 -3.17 -9.45 10.52
C GLU A 108 -2.96 -8.56 9.29
N LEU A 109 -4.06 -8.35 8.59
CA LEU A 109 -4.24 -7.40 7.51
C LEU A 109 -5.07 -6.24 8.07
N VAL A 110 -4.48 -5.05 8.14
CA VAL A 110 -5.15 -3.83 8.57
C VAL A 110 -5.50 -2.99 7.36
N ILE A 111 -6.75 -2.60 7.23
CA ILE A 111 -7.23 -1.72 6.19
C ILE A 111 -7.77 -0.46 6.85
N ILE A 112 -7.12 0.66 6.58
CA ILE A 112 -7.59 1.99 7.01
C ILE A 112 -8.24 2.64 5.81
N PHE A 113 -9.46 3.14 5.95
CA PHE A 113 -10.12 3.87 4.87
C PHE A 113 -10.76 5.13 5.42
N CYS A 114 -10.74 6.19 4.62
CA CYS A 114 -11.24 7.48 5.07
C CYS A 114 -12.18 8.12 4.06
N PHE A 115 -13.15 8.84 4.60
CA PHE A 115 -14.12 9.63 3.88
C PHE A 115 -13.70 11.09 3.82
N ASN A 116 -13.97 11.70 2.67
CA ASN A 116 -13.66 13.10 2.40
C ASN A 116 -14.97 13.85 2.11
N LYS A 117 -15.07 15.10 2.58
CA LYS A 117 -16.19 15.98 2.20
C LYS A 117 -16.07 16.40 0.73
N LEU A 118 -14.83 16.65 0.30
CA LEU A 118 -14.46 17.05 -1.06
C LEU A 118 -13.15 16.34 -1.43
N ILE A 119 -12.94 16.10 -2.72
CA ILE A 119 -11.76 15.39 -3.23
C ILE A 119 -10.45 16.09 -2.82
N ASN A 120 -10.45 17.42 -2.69
CA ASN A 120 -9.24 18.21 -2.41
C ASN A 120 -9.07 18.59 -0.93
N LYS A 121 -9.87 18.01 -0.04
CA LYS A 121 -9.81 18.27 1.40
C LYS A 121 -9.28 17.05 2.14
N ALA A 122 -8.69 17.28 3.31
CA ALA A 122 -8.28 16.22 4.21
C ALA A 122 -9.47 15.32 4.55
N PRO A 123 -9.22 14.03 4.85
CA PRO A 123 -10.27 13.16 5.33
C PRO A 123 -10.87 13.67 6.63
N TYR A 124 -12.19 13.56 6.77
CA TYR A 124 -12.89 14.03 7.98
C TYR A 124 -13.31 12.87 8.91
N GLU A 125 -13.28 11.64 8.40
CA GLU A 125 -13.72 10.45 9.11
C GLU A 125 -12.92 9.27 8.58
N CYS A 126 -12.26 8.52 9.46
CA CYS A 126 -11.51 7.33 9.11
C CYS A 126 -12.05 6.13 9.88
N HIS A 127 -11.89 4.98 9.27
CA HIS A 127 -12.30 3.69 9.79
C HIS A 127 -11.20 2.68 9.56
N ARG A 128 -11.24 1.64 10.38
CA ARG A 128 -10.30 0.55 10.39
C ARG A 128 -11.07 -0.75 10.29
N SER A 129 -10.59 -1.64 9.43
CA SER A 129 -10.98 -3.04 9.38
C SER A 129 -9.73 -3.89 9.59
N ILE A 130 -9.85 -4.97 10.34
CA ILE A 130 -8.78 -5.94 10.53
C ILE A 130 -9.27 -7.27 10.02
N ASN A 131 -8.42 -8.00 9.31
CA ASN A 131 -8.58 -9.42 9.08
C ASN A 131 -7.39 -10.17 9.71
N LYS A 132 -7.64 -11.08 10.64
CA LYS A 132 -6.59 -11.87 11.28
C LYS A 132 -6.46 -13.24 10.63
N VAL A 133 -5.27 -13.85 10.72
CA VAL A 133 -4.99 -15.17 10.14
C VAL A 133 -5.95 -16.26 10.65
N ASP A 134 -6.44 -16.15 11.89
CA ASP A 134 -7.42 -17.09 12.48
C ASP A 134 -8.86 -16.89 11.96
N GLY A 135 -9.06 -15.99 11.00
CA GLY A 135 -10.37 -15.63 10.45
C GLY A 135 -11.21 -14.74 11.38
N LYS A 136 -10.70 -14.39 12.57
CA LYS A 136 -11.40 -13.51 13.52
C LYS A 136 -11.00 -12.07 13.27
N GLY A 137 -11.76 -11.40 12.43
CA GLY A 137 -11.60 -9.98 12.20
C GLY A 137 -12.36 -9.61 10.96
N ASN A 138 -13.45 -8.87 11.15
CA ASN A 138 -14.16 -8.12 10.12
C ASN A 138 -15.03 -7.03 10.78
N GLU A 139 -14.62 -6.53 11.95
CA GLU A 139 -15.34 -5.44 12.60
C GLU A 139 -14.74 -4.11 12.14
N GLU A 140 -15.58 -3.31 11.48
CA GLU A 140 -15.32 -1.92 11.19
C GLU A 140 -15.32 -1.12 12.50
N GLN A 141 -14.23 -0.40 12.75
CA GLN A 141 -14.10 0.48 13.90
C GLN A 141 -13.70 1.88 13.43
N ARG A 142 -14.44 2.90 13.90
CA ARG A 142 -14.07 4.30 13.67
C ARG A 142 -12.76 4.64 14.37
N VAL A 143 -11.87 5.33 13.65
CA VAL A 143 -10.56 5.78 14.18
C VAL A 143 -10.36 7.27 13.90
N ARG A 144 -9.48 7.92 14.67
CA ARG A 144 -9.13 9.33 14.50
C ARG A 144 -7.68 9.44 14.06
N ILE A 145 -7.48 10.05 12.90
CA ILE A 145 -6.16 10.35 12.33
C ILE A 145 -6.08 11.85 12.15
N ASN A 146 -5.08 12.47 12.76
CA ASN A 146 -4.88 13.90 12.63
C ASN A 146 -4.02 14.18 11.39
N TYR A 147 -4.60 14.78 10.35
CA TYR A 147 -3.86 15.16 9.14
C TYR A 147 -3.32 16.59 9.18
N ASN A 148 -3.35 17.27 10.33
CA ASN A 148 -2.79 18.61 10.46
C ASN A 148 -1.33 18.64 9.96
N HIS A 149 -0.99 19.70 9.23
CA HIS A 149 0.33 19.93 8.64
C HIS A 149 0.67 19.02 7.45
N ILE A 150 -0.17 18.05 7.11
CA ILE A 150 -0.02 17.24 5.89
C ILE A 150 -0.88 17.87 4.79
N ASP A 151 -0.25 18.18 3.65
CA ASP A 151 -0.92 18.65 2.45
C ASP A 151 -1.91 17.58 1.97
N PRO A 152 -3.24 17.82 2.00
CA PRO A 152 -4.23 16.82 1.65
C PRO A 152 -4.12 16.32 0.20
N LEU A 153 -3.53 17.11 -0.69
CA LEU A 153 -3.31 16.74 -2.09
C LEU A 153 -2.12 15.79 -2.28
N SER A 154 -1.25 15.71 -1.28
CA SER A 154 -0.09 14.82 -1.30
C SER A 154 -0.38 13.42 -0.76
N LEU A 155 -1.54 13.22 -0.12
CA LEU A 155 -1.97 11.91 0.35
C LEU A 155 -2.28 11.02 -0.85
N VAL A 156 -1.80 9.78 -0.81
CA VAL A 156 -2.00 8.76 -1.83
C VAL A 156 -2.31 7.45 -1.11
N ASP A 157 -3.22 6.65 -1.65
CA ASP A 157 -3.46 5.28 -1.18
C ASP A 157 -2.29 4.37 -1.52
N TYR A 158 -1.89 3.52 -0.59
CA TYR A 158 -0.83 2.55 -0.80
C TYR A 158 -0.97 1.32 0.09
N THR A 159 -0.20 0.30 -0.26
CA THR A 159 0.07 -0.84 0.61
C THR A 159 1.47 -0.69 1.21
N SER A 160 1.62 -0.98 2.50
CA SER A 160 2.93 -1.03 3.15
C SER A 160 3.00 -2.19 4.15
N ASN A 161 4.20 -2.73 4.35
CA ASN A 161 4.49 -3.50 5.55
C ASN A 161 4.62 -2.55 6.76
N THR A 162 4.72 -3.13 7.94
CA THR A 162 5.03 -2.38 9.16
C THR A 162 6.45 -1.83 9.14
N PHE A 163 6.65 -0.67 9.75
CA PHE A 163 7.94 -0.02 9.94
C PHE A 163 8.45 -0.25 11.36
N ASP A 164 9.56 -0.97 11.49
CA ASP A 164 10.16 -1.26 12.79
C ASP A 164 11.14 -0.16 13.19
N PHE A 165 10.89 0.46 14.35
CA PHE A 165 11.76 1.48 14.94
C PHE A 165 11.92 1.25 16.43
N LEU A 166 13.17 1.13 16.89
CA LEU A 166 13.52 0.87 18.29
C LEU A 166 12.75 -0.32 18.90
N GLY A 167 12.60 -1.39 18.12
CA GLY A 167 11.90 -2.62 18.54
C GLY A 167 10.37 -2.50 18.59
N THR A 168 9.80 -1.37 18.15
CA THR A 168 8.34 -1.20 18.02
C THR A 168 7.96 -1.14 16.55
N SER A 169 6.91 -1.88 16.18
CA SER A 169 6.39 -1.91 14.82
C SER A 169 5.29 -0.86 14.64
N TYR A 170 5.38 -0.07 13.58
CA TYR A 170 4.46 1.04 13.30
C TYR A 170 3.80 0.91 11.93
N LEU A 171 2.52 1.25 11.85
CA LEU A 171 1.84 1.58 10.60
C LEU A 171 2.07 3.06 10.31
N LEU A 172 2.47 3.39 9.08
CA LEU A 172 2.74 4.78 8.70
C LEU A 172 1.76 5.26 7.64
N ILE A 173 1.12 6.41 7.88
CA ILE A 173 0.38 7.18 6.88
C ILE A 173 1.14 8.47 6.64
N CYS A 174 1.72 8.62 5.45
CA CYS A 174 2.63 9.73 5.13
C CYS A 174 2.07 10.66 4.05
N GLY A 175 2.54 11.90 4.07
CA GLY A 175 2.33 12.89 3.03
C GLY A 175 3.38 14.00 3.09
N ILE A 176 3.24 14.97 2.20
CA ILE A 176 4.12 16.15 2.12
C ILE A 176 3.65 17.19 3.15
N ASN A 177 4.60 17.85 3.78
CA ASN A 177 4.33 18.96 4.68
C ASN A 177 3.69 20.15 3.92
N GLU A 178 2.54 20.63 4.39
CA GLU A 178 1.84 21.78 3.79
C GLU A 178 2.62 23.09 3.99
N ASN A 179 3.40 23.19 5.07
CA ASN A 179 4.18 24.36 5.44
C ASN A 179 5.54 24.38 4.73
N ARG A 180 5.52 24.39 3.40
CA ARG A 180 6.73 24.44 2.55
C ARG A 180 7.53 25.75 2.66
N LYS A 181 6.98 26.77 3.35
CA LYS A 181 7.57 28.09 3.55
C LYS A 181 8.19 28.25 4.95
N LEU A 182 9.14 27.40 5.32
CA LEU A 182 9.89 27.58 6.57
C LEU A 182 11.34 27.91 6.29
N SER A 183 11.99 28.59 7.23
CA SER A 183 13.35 29.14 7.16
C SER A 183 14.44 28.08 6.92
N PRO A 184 15.58 28.45 6.32
CA PRO A 184 16.66 27.51 6.01
C PRO A 184 17.19 26.84 7.29
N GLY A 185 17.12 25.50 7.36
CA GLY A 185 17.75 24.72 8.44
C GLY A 185 16.96 23.53 9.00
N SER A 186 15.64 23.46 8.81
CA SER A 186 14.84 22.29 9.22
C SER A 186 13.60 22.11 8.34
N HIS A 187 13.78 21.66 7.11
CA HIS A 187 12.65 21.37 6.23
C HIS A 187 12.24 19.91 6.39
N VAL A 188 11.35 19.62 7.34
CA VAL A 188 10.66 18.32 7.36
C VAL A 188 9.73 18.28 6.15
N PHE A 189 10.20 17.70 5.05
CA PHE A 189 9.47 17.63 3.78
C PHE A 189 8.36 16.57 3.82
N ILE A 190 8.63 15.42 4.45
CA ILE A 190 7.68 14.32 4.62
C ILE A 190 7.23 14.27 6.07
N LEU A 191 5.93 14.21 6.29
CA LEU A 191 5.32 13.99 7.59
C LEU A 191 4.56 12.67 7.57
N CYS A 192 4.77 11.85 8.59
CA CYS A 192 4.10 10.57 8.76
C CYS A 192 3.35 10.56 10.09
N ARG A 193 2.13 10.03 10.07
CA ARG A 193 1.39 9.60 11.25
C ARG A 193 1.69 8.13 11.50
N ALA A 194 1.96 7.80 12.75
CA ALA A 194 2.36 6.46 13.14
C ALA A 194 1.34 5.85 14.08
N SER A 195 1.05 4.56 13.89
CA SER A 195 0.23 3.76 14.79
C SER A 195 0.98 2.51 15.21
N LYS A 196 1.10 2.28 16.53
CA LYS A 196 1.74 1.09 17.11
C LYS A 196 0.76 0.00 17.53
N ASP A 197 -0.54 0.30 17.50
CA ASP A 197 -1.63 -0.55 18.00
C ASP A 197 -2.52 -1.01 16.85
N SER A 198 -1.86 -1.39 15.75
CA SER A 198 -2.50 -1.92 14.55
C SER A 198 -3.53 -0.98 13.93
N GLY A 199 -3.40 0.34 14.11
CA GLY A 199 -4.23 1.36 13.48
C GLY A 199 -5.34 1.95 14.36
N ILE A 200 -5.39 1.63 15.65
CA ILE A 200 -6.42 2.15 16.58
C ILE A 200 -6.14 3.61 16.93
N THR A 201 -4.90 3.92 17.33
CA THR A 201 -4.44 5.28 17.66
C THR A 201 -3.32 5.72 16.73
N TRP A 202 -3.29 7.02 16.43
CA TRP A 202 -2.35 7.63 15.48
C TRP A 202 -1.71 8.88 16.09
N GLY A 203 -0.38 8.88 16.20
CA GLY A 203 0.47 10.00 16.66
C GLY A 203 1.15 10.72 15.51
#